data_AF-A0A7Y0KNX7-F1
#
_entry.id   AF-A0A7Y0KNX7-F1
#
_cell.length_a   1.000
_cell.length_b   1.000
_cell.length_c   1.000
_cell.angle_alpha   90.00
_cell.angle_beta   90.00
_cell.angle_gamma   90.00
#
_symmetry.space_group_name_H-M   'P 1'
#
loop_
_entity.id
_entity.type
_entity.pdbx_description
1 polymer ?
#
loop_
_entity_poly.entity_id
_entity_poly.type
_entity_poly.pdbx_seq_one_letter_code
_entity_poly.pdbx_strand_id
1 'polypeptide(L)'
;MNNALGEKPAPFGAPETTATPGEAGGFFESGRPRLGGLQNPVRFDDTQAAVINAAADTIIPPHPDWPTASELDLVTFVGRYTTPSGFQNKHFPFAGEDELKAGLDRLGRSFVDGDTTARTEAIAALEKAGDPLFEQLRALVYYGYYSRPVVTQAINRNLPAGRDYHGPPLPYGYLQTTEPWDEDLLTQAQENGSYLETSDVVRVDLSQLSWTK
;
A
#
# COMPACT_ATOMS: atom_id res chain seq x y z
N MET A 1 26.85 9.12 -6.18
CA MET A 1 25.98 9.28 -7.36
C MET A 1 26.29 8.14 -8.30
N ASN A 2 25.54 7.03 -8.23
CA ASN A 2 25.73 5.87 -9.12
C ASN A 2 24.63 5.88 -10.19
N ASN A 3 25.04 6.23 -11.41
CA ASN A 3 24.26 6.27 -12.64
C ASN A 3 24.13 4.87 -13.29
N ALA A 4 23.95 3.81 -12.51
CA ALA A 4 24.16 2.42 -12.96
C ALA A 4 22.89 1.66 -13.41
N LEU A 5 21.77 2.33 -13.63
CA LEU A 5 20.59 1.74 -14.31
C LEU A 5 19.95 2.84 -15.17
N GLY A 6 20.33 2.88 -16.45
CA GLY A 6 19.93 3.92 -17.42
C GLY A 6 18.46 3.91 -17.83
N GLU A 7 17.56 3.34 -17.04
CA GLU A 7 16.12 3.43 -17.28
C GLU A 7 15.55 4.57 -16.43
N LYS A 8 15.17 5.66 -17.09
CA LYS A 8 14.28 6.63 -16.47
C LYS A 8 12.95 5.90 -16.23
N PRO A 9 12.46 5.78 -14.99
CA PRO A 9 11.25 5.02 -14.71
C PRO A 9 10.07 5.62 -15.50
N ALA A 10 9.34 4.75 -16.21
CA ALA A 10 8.15 5.15 -16.96
C ALA A 10 7.21 5.92 -16.01
N PRO A 11 6.68 7.08 -16.43
CA PRO A 11 6.15 8.05 -15.48
C PRO A 11 4.87 7.59 -14.76
N PHE A 12 4.23 6.50 -15.18
CA PHE A 12 2.90 6.09 -14.75
C PHE A 12 2.69 4.57 -14.90
N GLY A 13 1.51 4.06 -14.53
CA GLY A 13 1.10 2.67 -14.80
C GLY A 13 1.11 2.34 -16.31
N ALA A 14 0.74 1.12 -16.69
CA ALA A 14 0.53 0.83 -18.11
C ALA A 14 -0.65 1.68 -18.63
N PRO A 15 -0.60 2.28 -19.83
CA PRO A 15 -1.75 2.98 -20.39
C PRO A 15 -3.00 2.07 -20.43
N GLU A 16 -4.18 2.64 -20.23
CA GLU A 16 -5.46 1.90 -20.24
C GLU A 16 -5.72 1.16 -21.56
N THR A 17 -5.19 1.68 -22.66
CA THR A 17 -5.20 1.04 -23.97
C THR A 17 -3.76 0.87 -24.47
N THR A 18 -3.38 -0.36 -24.82
CA THR A 18 -2.09 -0.62 -25.45
C THR A 18 -2.15 -0.21 -26.93
N ALA A 19 -1.23 0.63 -27.39
CA ALA A 19 -0.95 0.77 -28.82
C ALA A 19 -0.50 -0.59 -29.38
N THR A 20 -0.77 -0.85 -30.66
CA THR A 20 -0.39 -2.11 -31.30
C THR A 20 1.13 -2.33 -31.24
N PRO A 21 1.62 -3.58 -31.04
CA PRO A 21 3.05 -3.88 -31.07
C PRO A 21 3.74 -3.31 -32.32
N GLY A 22 4.66 -2.36 -32.12
CA GLY A 22 5.42 -1.70 -33.19
C GLY A 22 5.22 -0.19 -33.30
N GLU A 23 4.17 0.38 -32.71
CA GLU A 23 3.89 1.83 -32.82
C GLU A 23 4.53 2.67 -31.70
N ALA A 24 4.83 2.04 -30.55
CA ALA A 24 5.30 2.73 -29.34
C ALA A 24 6.57 2.13 -28.71
N GLY A 25 7.40 1.43 -29.51
CA GLY A 25 8.74 1.00 -29.10
C GLY A 25 8.80 0.13 -27.84
N GLY A 26 8.75 -1.20 -28.01
CA GLY A 26 9.23 -2.16 -27.02
C GLY A 26 8.44 -2.20 -25.70
N PHE A 27 7.51 -3.13 -25.60
CA PHE A 27 6.86 -3.47 -24.34
C PHE A 27 7.87 -4.11 -23.38
N PHE A 28 8.39 -3.30 -22.48
CA PHE A 28 8.82 -3.77 -21.17
C PHE A 28 7.89 -3.13 -20.15
N GLU A 29 7.04 -3.96 -19.55
CA GLU A 29 6.36 -3.65 -18.30
C GLU A 29 7.41 -3.65 -17.19
N SER A 30 8.26 -2.62 -17.12
CA SER A 30 9.19 -2.44 -16.01
C SER A 30 8.63 -1.42 -15.03
N GLY A 31 8.35 -1.87 -13.81
CA GLY A 31 7.93 -0.99 -12.74
C GLY A 31 7.59 -1.76 -11.48
N ARG A 32 8.61 -2.11 -10.69
CA ARG A 32 8.39 -2.39 -9.27
C ARG A 32 7.51 -1.27 -8.69
N PRO A 33 6.61 -1.56 -7.72
CA PRO A 33 5.88 -0.52 -7.02
C PRO A 33 6.88 0.56 -6.60
N ARG A 34 6.66 1.81 -7.03
CA ARG A 34 7.57 2.89 -6.66
C ARG A 34 7.61 2.95 -5.14
N LEU A 35 8.81 2.82 -4.57
CA LEU A 35 8.99 3.05 -3.15
C LEU A 35 8.61 4.50 -2.85
N GLY A 36 7.57 4.68 -2.05
CA GLY A 36 6.99 5.99 -1.78
C GLY A 36 5.98 6.51 -2.82
N GLY A 37 5.54 5.67 -3.76
CA GLY A 37 4.47 5.93 -4.73
C GLY A 37 4.84 6.89 -5.88
N LEU A 38 3.82 7.54 -6.47
CA LEU A 38 3.99 8.52 -7.55
C LEU A 38 4.87 9.69 -7.10
N GLN A 39 5.78 10.11 -7.98
CA GLN A 39 6.59 11.31 -7.73
C GLN A 39 5.72 12.58 -7.68
N ASN A 40 4.70 12.64 -8.56
CA ASN A 40 3.69 13.68 -8.58
C ASN A 40 2.37 13.04 -8.13
N PRO A 41 1.92 13.26 -6.88
CA PRO A 41 0.70 12.66 -6.37
C PRO A 41 -0.52 13.13 -7.17
N VAL A 42 -1.52 12.25 -7.31
CA VAL A 42 -2.88 12.64 -7.71
C VAL A 42 -3.36 13.71 -6.73
N ARG A 43 -3.91 14.80 -7.26
CA ARG A 43 -4.42 15.92 -6.47
C ARG A 43 -5.91 15.72 -6.20
N PHE A 44 -6.28 15.96 -4.95
CA PHE A 44 -7.65 16.03 -4.48
C PHE A 44 -8.03 17.48 -4.21
N ASP A 45 -9.28 17.84 -4.46
CA ASP A 45 -9.79 19.15 -4.06
C ASP A 45 -10.00 19.23 -2.54
N ASP A 46 -10.36 20.41 -2.04
CA ASP A 46 -10.53 20.67 -0.60
C ASP A 46 -11.60 19.78 0.04
N THR A 47 -12.66 19.43 -0.69
CA THR A 47 -13.74 18.58 -0.17
C THR A 47 -13.29 17.14 -0.11
N GLN A 48 -12.67 16.64 -1.18
CA GLN A 48 -12.11 15.29 -1.24
C GLN A 48 -11.02 15.08 -0.17
N ALA A 49 -10.13 16.07 0.01
CA ALA A 49 -9.13 16.05 1.07
C ALA A 49 -9.76 16.00 2.47
N ALA A 50 -10.82 16.79 2.70
CA ALA A 50 -11.55 16.76 3.96
C ALA A 50 -12.26 15.41 4.20
N VAL A 51 -12.82 14.79 3.16
CA VAL A 51 -13.41 13.44 3.24
C VAL A 51 -12.34 12.41 3.59
N ILE A 52 -11.16 12.45 2.96
CA ILE A 52 -10.04 11.54 3.28
C ILE A 52 -9.66 11.67 4.76
N ASN A 53 -9.51 12.89 5.27
CA ASN A 53 -9.16 13.14 6.67
C ASN A 53 -10.26 12.67 7.64
N ALA A 54 -11.53 12.97 7.34
CA ALA A 54 -12.65 12.51 8.16
C ALA A 54 -12.77 10.98 8.16
N ALA A 55 -12.52 10.33 7.02
CA ALA A 55 -12.49 8.87 6.92
C ALA A 55 -11.31 8.29 7.70
N ALA A 56 -10.14 8.92 7.65
CA ALA A 56 -8.97 8.51 8.42
C ALA A 56 -9.24 8.50 9.93
N ASP A 57 -9.81 9.57 10.47
CA ASP A 57 -10.17 9.65 11.89
C ASP A 57 -11.37 8.78 12.27
N THR A 58 -12.16 8.34 11.30
CA THR A 58 -13.25 7.38 11.53
C THR A 58 -12.72 5.94 11.58
N ILE A 59 -11.81 5.59 10.68
CA ILE A 59 -11.18 4.26 10.58
C ILE A 59 -10.15 4.07 11.71
N ILE A 60 -9.40 5.11 12.05
CA ILE A 60 -8.45 5.15 13.16
C ILE A 60 -8.88 6.29 14.10
N PRO A 61 -9.76 6.01 15.08
CA PRO A 61 -10.23 7.01 16.02
C PRO A 61 -9.08 7.70 16.78
N PRO A 62 -9.15 9.03 16.99
CA PRO A 62 -8.15 9.75 17.79
C PRO A 62 -8.02 9.18 19.19
N HIS A 63 -6.78 9.07 19.69
CA HIS A 63 -6.50 8.57 21.03
C HIS A 63 -5.32 9.34 21.64
N PRO A 64 -5.32 9.70 22.94
CA PRO A 64 -4.27 10.54 23.54
C PRO A 64 -2.84 10.02 23.35
N ASP A 65 -2.65 8.71 23.41
CA ASP A 65 -1.33 8.08 23.27
C ASP A 65 -0.86 7.94 21.80
N TRP A 66 -1.76 8.14 20.83
CA TRP A 66 -1.52 7.87 19.42
C TRP A 66 -1.68 9.14 18.58
N PRO A 67 -0.83 9.36 17.56
CA PRO A 67 -1.03 10.49 16.65
C PRO A 67 -2.41 10.43 15.98
N THR A 68 -3.09 11.57 15.83
CA THR A 68 -4.37 11.64 15.10
C THR A 68 -4.12 11.41 13.61
N ALA A 69 -4.91 10.56 12.96
CA ALA A 69 -4.64 10.12 11.60
C ALA A 69 -4.72 11.25 10.57
N SER A 70 -5.73 12.13 10.68
CA SER A 70 -5.89 13.30 9.80
C SER A 70 -4.76 14.33 9.91
N GLU A 71 -3.96 14.31 10.98
CA GLU A 71 -2.83 15.21 11.19
C GLU A 71 -1.54 14.74 10.50
N LEU A 72 -1.53 13.55 9.87
CA LEU A 72 -0.33 12.90 9.33
C LEU A 72 -0.15 13.00 7.81
N ASP A 73 -0.80 13.98 7.16
CA ASP A 73 -0.75 14.20 5.71
C ASP A 73 -1.04 12.91 4.91
N LEU A 74 -2.19 12.29 5.23
CA LEU A 74 -2.64 11.08 4.52
C LEU A 74 -3.16 11.39 3.13
N VAL A 75 -3.62 12.62 2.86
CA VAL A 75 -4.07 13.05 1.54
C VAL A 75 -2.94 12.92 0.51
N THR A 76 -1.73 13.40 0.84
CA THR A 76 -0.57 13.23 -0.03
C THR A 76 -0.20 11.77 -0.22
N PHE A 77 -0.33 10.94 0.83
CA PHE A 77 -0.09 9.50 0.72
C PHE A 77 -1.08 8.83 -0.21
N VAL A 78 -2.38 9.05 -0.02
CA VAL A 78 -3.43 8.56 -0.91
C VAL A 78 -3.09 8.92 -2.35
N GLY A 79 -2.79 10.19 -2.63
CA GLY A 79 -2.45 10.64 -3.98
C GLY A 79 -1.20 9.98 -4.58
N ARG A 80 -0.24 9.56 -3.76
CA ARG A 80 0.95 8.82 -4.21
C ARG A 80 0.62 7.38 -4.61
N TYR A 81 -0.45 6.80 -4.07
CA TYR A 81 -0.80 5.40 -4.29
C TYR A 81 -2.10 5.22 -5.09
N THR A 82 -2.69 6.32 -5.56
CA THR A 82 -3.77 6.33 -6.55
C THR A 82 -3.19 6.27 -7.97
N THR A 83 -3.69 5.34 -8.79
CA THR A 83 -3.32 5.28 -10.22
C THR A 83 -3.98 6.42 -10.97
N PRO A 84 -3.24 7.27 -11.70
CA PRO A 84 -3.83 8.42 -12.40
C PRO A 84 -4.77 7.99 -13.53
N SER A 85 -5.70 8.87 -13.92
CA SER A 85 -6.64 8.61 -15.01
C SER A 85 -5.93 8.25 -16.32
N GLY A 86 -6.49 7.31 -17.08
CA GLY A 86 -5.91 6.81 -18.33
C GLY A 86 -4.79 5.78 -18.15
N PHE A 87 -4.54 5.33 -16.91
CA PHE A 87 -3.58 4.26 -16.60
C PHE A 87 -4.28 3.06 -15.95
N GLN A 88 -3.84 1.87 -16.33
CA GLN A 88 -4.27 0.61 -15.74
C GLN A 88 -3.67 0.44 -14.35
N ASN A 89 -4.54 0.17 -13.39
CA ASN A 89 -4.14 -0.16 -12.04
C ASN A 89 -3.63 -1.61 -11.96
N LYS A 90 -2.40 -1.79 -11.44
CA LYS A 90 -1.75 -3.11 -11.31
C LYS A 90 -1.38 -3.47 -9.88
N HIS A 91 -1.57 -2.57 -8.92
CA HIS A 91 -1.09 -2.75 -7.56
C HIS A 91 -2.18 -2.51 -6.53
N PHE A 92 -2.24 -3.38 -5.53
CA PHE A 92 -3.06 -3.17 -4.35
C PHE A 92 -2.77 -1.77 -3.74
N PRO A 93 -3.79 -0.98 -3.35
CA PRO A 93 -5.20 -1.34 -3.15
C PRO A 93 -6.12 -1.14 -4.37
N PHE A 94 -5.58 -1.12 -5.58
CA PHE A 94 -6.36 -1.02 -6.82
C PHE A 94 -7.22 0.26 -6.90
N ALA A 95 -6.74 1.36 -6.30
CA ALA A 95 -7.39 2.67 -6.39
C ALA A 95 -7.04 3.40 -7.70
N GLY A 96 -8.01 3.53 -8.61
CA GLY A 96 -7.95 4.43 -9.77
C GLY A 96 -8.41 5.84 -9.41
N GLU A 97 -7.85 6.87 -10.06
CA GLU A 97 -8.13 8.27 -9.78
C GLU A 97 -9.62 8.62 -9.96
N ASP A 98 -10.21 8.22 -11.08
CA ASP A 98 -11.57 8.61 -11.43
C ASP A 98 -12.59 7.96 -10.48
N GLU A 99 -12.47 6.66 -10.22
CA GLU A 99 -13.38 5.93 -9.32
C GLU A 99 -13.21 6.36 -7.87
N LEU A 100 -11.97 6.56 -7.41
CA LEU A 100 -11.71 7.03 -6.05
C LEU A 100 -12.30 8.42 -5.84
N LYS A 101 -12.06 9.36 -6.76
CA LYS A 101 -12.62 10.71 -6.68
C LYS A 101 -14.14 10.69 -6.70
N ALA A 102 -14.76 9.94 -7.61
CA ALA A 102 -16.22 9.79 -7.64
C ALA A 102 -16.78 9.21 -6.32
N GLY A 103 -16.06 8.26 -5.71
CA GLY A 103 -16.39 7.70 -4.41
C GLY A 103 -16.30 8.72 -3.28
N LEU A 104 -15.24 9.52 -3.25
CA LEU A 104 -15.04 10.62 -2.28
C LEU A 104 -16.12 11.70 -2.44
N ASP A 105 -16.46 12.08 -3.67
CA ASP A 105 -17.50 13.06 -3.97
C ASP A 105 -18.89 12.59 -3.53
N ARG A 106 -19.17 11.29 -3.66
CA ARG A 106 -20.42 10.67 -3.19
C ARG A 106 -20.56 10.72 -1.67
N LEU A 107 -19.47 10.60 -0.91
CA LEU A 107 -19.49 10.85 0.54
C LEU A 107 -19.67 12.35 0.83
N GLY A 108 -18.85 13.17 0.16
CA GLY A 108 -18.99 14.62 0.09
C GLY A 108 -19.02 15.34 1.44
N ARG A 109 -19.53 16.57 1.43
CA ARG A 109 -19.55 17.45 2.60
C ARG A 109 -20.46 16.95 3.72
N SER A 110 -21.54 16.23 3.43
CA SER A 110 -22.41 15.66 4.48
C SER A 110 -21.68 14.63 5.35
N PHE A 111 -20.76 13.87 4.77
CA PHE A 111 -19.90 12.97 5.55
C PHE A 111 -18.93 13.76 6.44
N VAL A 112 -18.30 14.80 5.90
CA VAL A 112 -17.36 15.66 6.63
C VAL A 112 -18.05 16.38 7.79
N ASP A 113 -19.24 16.92 7.59
CA ASP A 113 -19.95 17.69 8.62
C ASP A 113 -20.68 16.78 9.63
N GLY A 114 -20.80 15.48 9.33
CA GLY A 114 -21.39 14.49 10.22
C GLY A 114 -20.57 14.27 11.50
N ASP A 115 -21.25 13.89 12.57
CA ASP A 115 -20.59 13.46 13.81
C ASP A 115 -19.96 12.06 13.66
N THR A 116 -19.27 11.61 14.71
CA THR A 116 -18.58 10.30 14.72
C THR A 116 -19.53 9.14 14.41
N THR A 117 -20.76 9.18 14.92
CA THR A 117 -21.75 8.12 14.68
C THR A 117 -22.18 8.10 13.22
N ALA A 118 -22.56 9.26 12.66
CA ALA A 118 -22.97 9.39 11.27
C ALA A 118 -21.86 8.95 10.29
N ARG A 119 -20.60 9.33 10.57
CA ARG A 119 -19.45 8.90 9.76
C ARG A 119 -19.22 7.39 9.86
N THR A 120 -19.31 6.82 11.05
CA THR A 120 -19.16 5.37 11.27
C THR A 120 -20.23 4.60 10.50
N GLU A 121 -21.48 5.04 10.54
CA GLU A 121 -22.59 4.43 9.80
C GLU A 121 -22.38 4.52 8.28
N ALA A 122 -21.90 5.66 7.78
CA ALA A 122 -21.60 5.83 6.35
C ALA A 122 -20.49 4.88 5.88
N ILE A 123 -19.40 4.74 6.64
CA ILE A 123 -18.31 3.80 6.33
C ILE A 123 -18.80 2.34 6.41
N ALA A 124 -19.57 1.99 7.44
CA ALA A 124 -20.14 0.65 7.59
C ALA A 124 -21.14 0.31 6.47
N ALA A 125 -21.86 1.31 5.94
CA ALA A 125 -22.74 1.12 4.80
C ALA A 125 -21.96 0.78 3.52
N LEU A 126 -20.81 1.42 3.29
CA LEU A 126 -19.91 1.07 2.18
C LEU A 126 -19.38 -0.37 2.31
N GLU A 127 -18.92 -0.74 3.52
CA GLU A 127 -18.45 -2.10 3.81
C GLU A 127 -19.54 -3.15 3.54
N LYS A 128 -20.74 -2.94 4.08
CA LYS A 128 -21.88 -3.86 3.92
C LYS A 128 -22.32 -3.98 2.46
N ALA A 129 -22.19 -2.92 1.68
CA ALA A 129 -22.51 -2.93 0.25
C ALA A 129 -21.43 -3.62 -0.60
N GLY A 130 -20.27 -3.96 -0.04
CA GLY A 130 -19.12 -4.43 -0.80
C GLY A 130 -18.59 -3.36 -1.75
N ASP A 131 -18.73 -2.08 -1.39
CA ASP A 131 -18.30 -0.97 -2.23
C ASP A 131 -16.75 -0.91 -2.25
N PRO A 132 -16.08 -0.94 -3.42
CA PRO A 132 -14.62 -0.93 -3.50
C PRO A 132 -13.96 0.25 -2.78
N LEU A 133 -14.68 1.37 -2.65
CA LEU A 133 -14.19 2.55 -1.93
C LEU A 133 -13.84 2.22 -0.46
N PHE A 134 -14.61 1.35 0.20
CA PHE A 134 -14.32 0.97 1.59
C PHE A 134 -12.95 0.30 1.72
N GLU A 135 -12.68 -0.70 0.87
CA GLU A 135 -11.42 -1.44 0.91
C GLU A 135 -10.23 -0.53 0.57
N GLN A 136 -10.40 0.33 -0.43
CA GLN A 136 -9.40 1.34 -0.82
C GLN A 136 -9.10 2.31 0.33
N LEU A 137 -10.13 2.91 0.95
CA LEU A 137 -9.96 3.82 2.07
C LEU A 137 -9.29 3.12 3.26
N ARG A 138 -9.78 1.93 3.65
CA ARG A 138 -9.21 1.15 4.75
C ARG A 138 -7.74 0.83 4.53
N ALA A 139 -7.38 0.35 3.35
CA ALA A 139 -6.00 0.02 3.01
C ALA A 139 -5.09 1.27 2.99
N LEU A 140 -5.51 2.33 2.29
CA LEU A 140 -4.72 3.56 2.16
C LEU A 140 -4.55 4.27 3.50
N VAL A 141 -5.58 4.29 4.35
CA VAL A 141 -5.51 4.88 5.69
C VAL A 141 -4.57 4.06 6.58
N TYR A 142 -4.71 2.74 6.65
CA TYR A 142 -3.82 1.93 7.49
C TYR A 142 -2.36 1.99 7.02
N TYR A 143 -2.10 1.83 5.73
CA TYR A 143 -0.74 1.92 5.20
C TYR A 143 -0.17 3.32 5.34
N GLY A 144 -0.97 4.34 5.09
CA GLY A 144 -0.59 5.73 5.23
C GLY A 144 -0.23 6.07 6.68
N TYR A 145 -1.03 5.63 7.63
CA TYR A 145 -0.84 5.87 9.06
C TYR A 145 0.38 5.13 9.62
N TYR A 146 0.42 3.80 9.48
CA TYR A 146 1.49 2.98 10.07
C TYR A 146 2.83 3.12 9.36
N SER A 147 2.89 3.72 8.17
CA SER A 147 4.16 4.09 7.51
C SER A 147 4.82 5.34 8.10
N ARG A 148 4.16 6.06 9.02
CA ARG A 148 4.69 7.32 9.55
C ARG A 148 5.69 7.08 10.68
N PRO A 149 6.88 7.72 10.65
CA PRO A 149 7.86 7.59 11.73
C PRO A 149 7.31 7.95 13.12
N VAL A 150 6.42 8.94 13.20
CA VAL A 150 5.78 9.35 14.46
C VAL A 150 4.87 8.24 15.04
N VAL A 151 4.24 7.45 14.17
CA VAL A 151 3.42 6.30 14.60
C VAL A 151 4.33 5.15 15.04
N THR A 152 5.43 4.88 14.34
CA THR A 152 6.46 3.93 14.80
C THR A 152 6.97 4.31 16.21
N GLN A 153 7.23 5.60 16.44
CA GLN A 153 7.64 6.07 17.78
C GLN A 153 6.56 5.88 18.84
N ALA A 154 5.28 6.07 18.49
CA ALA A 154 4.16 5.80 19.37
C ALA A 154 4.06 4.30 19.71
N ILE A 155 4.22 3.41 18.73
CA ILE A 155 4.30 1.95 18.95
C ILE A 155 5.38 1.63 19.98
N ASN A 156 6.60 2.13 19.78
CA ASN A 156 7.75 1.83 20.64
C ASN A 156 7.55 2.33 22.07
N ARG A 157 6.85 3.47 22.24
CA ARG A 157 6.56 4.07 23.54
C ARG A 157 5.45 3.35 24.29
N ASN A 158 4.36 3.02 23.60
CA ASN A 158 3.11 2.65 24.24
C ASN A 158 2.87 1.14 24.29
N LEU A 159 3.53 0.35 23.44
CA LEU A 159 3.34 -1.10 23.38
C LEU A 159 4.57 -1.83 23.92
N PRO A 160 4.46 -2.62 25.00
CA PRO A 160 5.59 -3.38 25.54
C PRO A 160 6.25 -4.31 24.51
N ALA A 161 5.45 -4.96 23.65
CA ALA A 161 5.92 -5.82 22.57
C ALA A 161 6.48 -5.06 21.36
N GLY A 162 6.23 -3.75 21.28
CA GLY A 162 6.65 -2.89 20.18
C GLY A 162 7.96 -2.15 20.44
N ARG A 163 8.62 -2.32 21.58
CA ARG A 163 9.84 -1.55 21.94
C ARG A 163 10.97 -1.68 20.92
N ASP A 164 11.10 -2.87 20.33
CA ASP A 164 12.11 -3.19 19.32
C ASP A 164 11.52 -3.15 17.89
N TYR A 165 10.31 -2.59 17.73
CA TYR A 165 9.74 -2.35 16.41
C TYR A 165 10.53 -1.24 15.73
N HIS A 166 11.40 -1.67 14.83
CA HIS A 166 12.06 -0.77 13.91
C HIS A 166 11.15 -0.63 12.70
N GLY A 167 10.84 0.62 12.34
CA GLY A 167 10.28 0.94 11.03
C GLY A 167 11.13 0.30 9.92
N PRO A 168 10.62 0.24 8.68
CA PRO A 168 11.05 -0.73 7.67
C PRO A 168 12.58 -0.89 7.56
N PRO A 169 13.13 -2.08 7.87
CA PRO A 169 14.46 -2.44 7.43
C PRO A 169 14.39 -2.75 5.92
N LEU A 170 15.15 -1.98 5.16
CA LEU A 170 15.42 -2.08 3.72
C LEU A 170 14.32 -1.60 2.75
N PRO A 171 14.72 -0.84 1.72
CA PRO A 171 13.81 -0.10 0.85
C PRO A 171 12.75 -0.95 0.13
N TYR A 172 12.99 -2.23 -0.14
CA TYR A 172 12.09 -3.09 -0.95
C TYR A 172 11.35 -4.19 -0.16
N GLY A 173 11.55 -4.28 1.16
CA GLY A 173 10.92 -5.33 1.98
C GLY A 173 11.05 -6.74 1.39
N TYR A 174 9.95 -7.50 1.47
CA TYR A 174 9.78 -8.87 0.96
C TYR A 174 9.22 -8.92 -0.47
N LEU A 175 9.54 -7.96 -1.34
CA LEU A 175 8.98 -7.89 -2.70
C LEU A 175 9.08 -9.23 -3.46
N GLN A 176 10.21 -9.93 -3.35
CA GLN A 176 10.43 -11.27 -3.94
C GLN A 176 9.50 -12.37 -3.40
N THR A 177 8.85 -12.15 -2.26
CA THR A 177 7.93 -13.08 -1.60
C THR A 177 6.48 -12.61 -1.67
N THR A 178 6.23 -11.38 -2.16
CA THR A 178 4.89 -10.79 -2.31
C THR A 178 4.50 -10.51 -3.77
N GLU A 179 5.46 -10.55 -4.70
CA GLU A 179 5.16 -10.55 -6.13
C GLU A 179 4.32 -11.80 -6.49
N PRO A 180 3.48 -11.71 -7.53
CA PRO A 180 2.73 -12.87 -8.00
C PRO A 180 3.68 -14.04 -8.24
N TRP A 181 3.26 -15.23 -7.82
CA TRP A 181 3.93 -16.46 -8.23
C TRP A 181 3.70 -16.67 -9.72
N ASP A 182 4.57 -16.09 -10.54
CA ASP A 182 4.62 -16.34 -11.97
C ASP A 182 5.57 -17.50 -12.29
N GLU A 183 5.50 -17.99 -13.54
CA GLU A 183 6.28 -19.15 -13.99
C GLU A 183 7.79 -18.87 -13.94
N ASP A 184 8.22 -17.62 -14.09
CA ASP A 184 9.64 -17.24 -14.04
C ASP A 184 10.16 -17.28 -12.60
N LEU A 185 9.41 -16.78 -11.62
CA LEU A 185 9.71 -16.86 -10.19
C LEU A 185 9.67 -18.30 -9.68
N LEU A 186 8.70 -19.10 -10.14
CA LEU A 186 8.60 -20.53 -9.86
C LEU A 186 9.82 -21.29 -10.39
N THR A 187 10.25 -20.99 -11.61
CA THR A 187 11.44 -21.59 -12.24
C THR A 187 12.70 -21.23 -11.44
N GLN A 188 12.85 -19.99 -11.02
CA GLN A 188 14.02 -19.53 -10.25
C GLN A 188 14.04 -20.10 -8.81
N ALA A 189 12.86 -20.28 -8.20
CA ALA A 189 12.72 -20.98 -6.93
C ALA A 189 13.10 -22.46 -7.06
N GLN A 190 12.73 -23.12 -8.17
CA GLN A 190 13.11 -24.51 -8.46
C GLN A 190 14.62 -24.70 -8.65
N GLU A 191 15.36 -23.66 -9.08
CA GLU A 191 16.83 -23.72 -9.19
C GLU A 191 17.52 -23.82 -7.83
N ASN A 192 16.92 -23.31 -6.75
CA ASN A 192 17.56 -23.20 -5.43
C ASN A 192 16.75 -23.79 -4.26
N GLY A 193 15.55 -24.32 -4.52
CA GLY A 193 14.67 -24.89 -3.50
C GLY A 193 13.70 -25.91 -4.09
N SER A 194 13.41 -26.95 -3.32
CA SER A 194 12.37 -27.93 -3.66
C SER A 194 11.25 -27.87 -2.63
N TYR A 195 10.02 -28.08 -3.08
CA TYR A 195 8.89 -28.33 -2.19
C TYR A 195 9.06 -29.71 -1.55
N LEU A 196 8.83 -29.78 -0.23
CA LEU A 196 8.84 -31.01 0.54
C LEU A 196 7.46 -31.18 1.16
N GLU A 197 6.80 -32.33 0.95
CA GLU A 197 5.50 -32.59 1.59
C GLU A 197 5.67 -32.58 3.12
N THR A 198 4.63 -32.15 3.82
CA THR A 198 4.68 -32.03 5.30
C THR A 198 5.01 -33.36 5.98
N SER A 199 4.59 -34.49 5.40
CA SER A 199 4.93 -35.84 5.86
C SER A 199 6.41 -36.20 5.71
N ASP A 200 7.11 -35.54 4.78
CA ASP A 200 8.50 -35.83 4.44
C ASP A 200 9.49 -34.96 5.24
N VAL A 201 8.97 -33.98 6.00
CA VAL A 201 9.79 -33.09 6.83
C VAL A 201 10.39 -33.88 7.99
N VAL A 202 11.70 -34.16 7.89
CA VAL A 202 12.47 -34.83 8.95
C VAL A 202 13.12 -33.77 9.85
N ARG A 203 13.10 -34.01 11.16
CA ARG A 203 13.84 -33.16 12.11
C ARG A 203 15.33 -33.24 11.81
N VAL A 204 15.97 -32.08 11.67
CA VAL A 204 17.43 -32.00 11.49
C VAL A 204 18.11 -32.44 12.78
N ASP A 205 19.04 -33.39 12.69
CA ASP A 205 19.89 -33.79 13.80
C ASP A 205 20.98 -32.73 14.04
N LEU A 206 20.88 -32.03 15.16
CA LEU A 206 21.81 -30.97 15.55
C LEU A 206 23.00 -31.50 16.37
N SER A 207 23.08 -32.81 16.64
CA SER A 207 24.14 -33.42 17.47
C SER A 207 25.55 -33.24 16.89
N GLN A 208 25.66 -32.96 15.59
CA GLN A 208 26.92 -32.75 14.87
C GLN A 208 27.30 -31.27 14.72
N LEU A 209 26.44 -30.33 15.14
CA LEU A 209 26.73 -28.90 15.06
C LEU A 209 27.46 -28.46 16.33
N SER A 210 28.71 -28.01 16.16
CA SER A 210 29.45 -27.31 17.19
C SER A 210 29.35 -25.80 16.96
N TRP A 211 28.85 -25.08 17.95
CA TRP A 211 28.82 -23.63 17.93
C TRP A 211 30.15 -23.11 18.44
N THR A 212 30.92 -22.43 17.59
CA THR A 212 32.11 -21.69 18.03
C THR A 212 31.66 -20.52 18.92
N LYS A 213 32.25 -20.43 20.10
CA LYS A 213 32.11 -19.28 21.00
C LYS A 213 32.84 -18.06 20.45
#